data_AF-A0A7H4PEF7-F1
#
_entry.id   AF-A0A7H4PEF7-F1
#
_cell.length_a   1.000
_cell.length_b   1.000
_cell.length_c   1.000
_cell.angle_alpha   90.00
_cell.angle_beta   90.00
_cell.angle_gamma   90.00
#
_symmetry.space_group_name_H-M   'P 1'
#
loop_
_entity.id
_entity.type
_entity.pdbx_description
1 polymer ?
#
loop_
_entity_poly.entity_id
_entity_poly.type
_entity_poly.pdbx_seq_one_letter_code
_entity_poly.pdbx_strand_id
1 'polypeptide(L)' 'MNRRRLRPATTDVGVQITDSSGKVIEPNSGLIPFQLDDNLQATVTFHAAPISTTGNTPAEGTFSATAYIRVDFA' A
#
# COMPACT_ATOMS: atom_id res chain seq x y z
N MET A 1 -3.55 -6.75 -40.15
CA MET A 1 -2.92 -5.76 -39.24
C MET A 1 -3.52 -5.95 -37.85
N ASN A 2 -2.91 -6.79 -37.01
CA ASN A 2 -3.45 -7.12 -35.68
C ASN A 2 -2.63 -6.41 -34.59
N ARG A 3 -3.16 -5.31 -34.05
CA ARG A 3 -2.55 -4.65 -32.88
C ARG A 3 -2.94 -5.41 -31.62
N ARG A 4 -2.12 -6.42 -31.28
CA ARG A 4 -2.17 -7.09 -29.98
C ARG A 4 -1.85 -6.05 -28.91
N ARG A 5 -2.89 -5.56 -28.23
CA ARG A 5 -2.75 -4.72 -27.03
C ARG A 5 -2.17 -5.63 -25.93
N LEU A 6 -0.88 -5.50 -25.65
CA LEU A 6 -0.28 -6.00 -24.43
C LEU A 6 -0.76 -5.07 -23.30
N ARG A 7 -1.90 -5.39 -22.68
CA ARG A 7 -2.21 -4.87 -21.34
C ARG A 7 -1.34 -5.69 -20.37
N PRO A 8 -0.64 -5.08 -19.41
CA PRO A 8 -0.08 -5.85 -18.31
C PRO A 8 -1.23 -6.62 -17.66
N ALA A 9 -1.07 -7.93 -17.50
CA ALA A 9 -2.02 -8.72 -16.74
C ALA A 9 -1.93 -8.29 -15.27
N THR A 10 -3.09 -8.25 -14.61
CA THR A 10 -3.33 -8.13 -13.16
C THR A 10 -3.41 -6.71 -12.59
N THR A 11 -4.61 -6.12 -12.70
CA THR A 11 -5.08 -5.09 -11.76
C THR A 11 -5.80 -5.70 -10.56
N ASP A 12 -5.98 -7.03 -10.52
CA ASP A 12 -6.83 -7.76 -9.55
C ASP A 12 -6.19 -7.93 -8.17
N VAL A 13 -4.89 -7.64 -8.04
CA VAL A 13 -4.14 -7.65 -6.79
C VAL A 13 -3.66 -6.23 -6.48
N GLY A 14 -3.89 -5.79 -5.24
CA GLY A 14 -3.32 -4.57 -4.67
C GLY A 14 -2.64 -4.85 -3.35
N VAL A 15 -2.05 -3.82 -2.75
CA VAL A 15 -1.54 -3.88 -1.36
C VAL A 15 -2.38 -2.94 -0.51
N GLN A 16 -2.96 -3.46 0.57
CA GLN A 16 -3.62 -2.65 1.58
C GLN A 16 -2.63 -2.35 2.71
N ILE A 17 -2.57 -1.08 3.11
CA ILE A 17 -1.83 -0.63 4.27
C ILE A 17 -2.81 -0.33 5.40
N THR A 18 -2.50 -0.80 6.61
CA THR A 18 -3.25 -0.45 7.82
C THR A 18 -2.33 0.03 8.93
N ASP A 19 -2.85 0.86 9.83
CA ASP A 19 -2.16 1.15 11.09
C ASP A 19 -2.21 -0.05 12.06
N SER A 20 -1.63 0.12 13.24
CA SER A 20 -1.57 -0.91 14.30
C SER A 20 -2.93 -1.32 14.87
N SER A 21 -3.98 -0.52 14.65
CA SER A 21 -5.36 -0.86 15.04
C SER A 21 -6.12 -1.61 13.94
N GLY A 22 -5.52 -1.76 12.76
CA GLY A 22 -6.15 -2.37 11.58
C GLY A 22 -6.94 -1.38 10.73
N LYS A 23 -6.89 -0.07 11.02
CA LYS A 23 -7.54 0.95 10.19
C LYS A 23 -6.78 1.12 8.88
N VAL A 24 -7.51 1.12 7.76
CA VAL A 24 -6.95 1.33 6.43
C VAL A 24 -6.37 2.74 6.28
N ILE A 25 -5.17 2.81 5.74
CA ILE A 25 -4.48 4.05 5.36
C ILE A 25 -4.61 4.24 3.85
N GLU A 26 -5.29 5.30 3.45
CA GLU A 26 -5.43 5.66 2.04
C GLU A 26 -4.08 6.12 1.48
N PRO A 27 -3.59 5.57 0.35
CA PRO A 27 -2.39 6.07 -0.30
C PRO A 27 -2.54 7.55 -0.69
N ASN A 28 -1.47 8.33 -0.56
CA ASN A 28 -1.37 9.76 -0.87
C ASN A 28 -2.18 10.75 0.01
N SER A 29 -3.18 10.29 0.76
CA SER A 29 -4.02 11.15 1.63
C SER A 29 -4.00 10.74 3.10
N GLY A 30 -3.80 9.46 3.40
CA GLY A 30 -3.82 8.90 4.74
C GLY A 30 -2.62 9.31 5.59
N LEU A 31 -2.85 9.46 6.89
CA LEU A 31 -1.85 9.84 7.88
C LEU A 31 -1.84 8.85 9.04
N ILE A 32 -0.65 8.53 9.55
CA ILE A 32 -0.47 7.85 10.84
C ILE A 32 0.19 8.87 11.78
N PRO A 33 -0.55 9.42 12.77
CA PRO A 33 0.02 10.36 13.70
C PRO A 33 1.07 9.67 14.57
N PHE A 34 2.14 10.39 14.87
CA PHE A 34 3.18 9.94 15.80
C PHE A 34 3.57 11.09 16.71
N GLN A 35 4.14 10.76 17.87
CA GLN A 35 4.71 11.73 18.80
C GLN A 35 6.14 11.33 19.10
N LEU A 36 7.00 12.33 19.20
CA LEU A 36 8.35 12.13 19.68
C LEU A 36 8.33 11.94 21.19
N ASP A 37 9.15 11.02 21.68
CA ASP A 37 9.43 10.86 23.11
C ASP A 37 10.41 11.93 23.63
N ASP A 38 10.76 11.85 24.92
CA ASP A 38 11.71 12.77 25.56
C ASP A 38 13.12 12.71 24.94
N ASN A 39 13.43 11.68 24.16
CA ASN A 39 14.69 11.51 23.42
C ASN A 39 14.57 11.93 21.94
N LEU A 40 13.46 12.56 21.54
CA LEU A 40 13.15 12.95 20.16
C LEU A 40 13.02 11.75 19.19
N GLN A 41 12.54 10.61 19.67
CA GLN A 41 12.34 9.39 18.88
C GLN A 41 10.86 9.04 18.74
N ALA A 42 10.49 8.44 17.60
CA ALA A 42 9.17 7.86 17.41
C ALA A 42 9.29 6.51 16.68
N THR A 43 8.46 5.56 17.11
CA THR A 43 8.26 4.28 16.40
C THR A 43 6.84 4.24 15.87
N VAL A 44 6.69 4.02 14.56
CA VAL A 44 5.40 3.91 13.88
C VAL A 44 5.25 2.51 13.33
N THR A 45 4.16 1.83 13.70
CA THR A 45 3.83 0.48 13.22
C THR A 45 2.72 0.55 12.18
N PHE A 46 2.92 -0.15 11.06
CA PHE A 46 1.91 -0.36 10.03
C PHE A 46 2.02 -1.79 9.49
N HIS A 47 0.95 -2.26 8.84
CA HIS A 47 0.89 -3.57 8.20
C HIS A 47 0.65 -3.41 6.70
N ALA A 48 1.18 -4.35 5.92
CA ALA A 48 0.97 -4.42 4.48
C ALA A 48 0.54 -5.85 4.11
N ALA A 49 -0.56 -5.99 3.39
CA ALA A 49 -1.06 -7.28 2.93
C ALA A 49 -1.60 -7.19 1.50
N PRO A 50 -1.48 -8.26 0.69
CA PRO A 50 -2.13 -8.30 -0.61
C PRO A 50 -3.65 -8.36 -0.43
N ILE A 51 -4.38 -7.68 -1.32
CA ILE A 51 -5.84 -7.71 -1.38
C ILE A 51 -6.32 -7.98 -2.80
N SER A 52 -7.52 -8.57 -2.93
CA SER A 52 -8.24 -8.52 -4.20
C SER A 52 -8.87 -7.14 -4.36
N THR A 53 -8.66 -6.53 -5.53
CA THR A 53 -9.22 -5.20 -5.86
C THR A 53 -10.49 -5.29 -6.71
N THR A 54 -10.73 -6.44 -7.36
CA THR A 54 -11.82 -6.65 -8.31
C THR A 54 -12.74 -7.81 -7.94
N GLY A 55 -12.31 -8.71 -7.04
CA GLY A 55 -12.99 -9.97 -6.73
C GLY A 55 -12.76 -11.09 -7.76
N ASN A 56 -12.06 -10.81 -8.87
CA ASN A 56 -11.70 -11.83 -9.86
C ASN A 56 -10.46 -12.60 -9.43
N THR A 57 -10.33 -13.85 -9.92
CA THR A 57 -9.10 -14.63 -9.78
C THR A 57 -7.95 -13.93 -10.51
N PRO A 58 -6.85 -13.55 -9.84
CA PRO A 58 -5.69 -12.97 -10.50
C PRO A 58 -5.04 -13.97 -11.46
N ALA A 59 -4.42 -13.46 -12.53
CA ALA A 59 -3.56 -14.30 -13.36
C ALA A 59 -2.32 -14.75 -12.57
N GLU A 60 -1.86 -15.98 -12.82
CA GLU A 60 -0.66 -16.52 -12.20
C GLU A 60 0.58 -15.68 -12.56
N GLY A 61 1.47 -15.48 -11.58
CA GLY A 61 2.72 -14.75 -11.78
C GLY A 61 3.20 -14.01 -10.52
N THR A 62 4.34 -13.34 -10.64
CA THR A 62 4.90 -12.51 -9.58
C THR A 62 4.26 -11.12 -9.60
N PHE A 63 3.77 -10.67 -8.44
CA PHE A 63 3.29 -9.32 -8.22
C PHE A 63 4.33 -8.52 -7.41
N SER A 64 4.54 -7.25 -7.78
CA SER A 64 5.37 -6.31 -7.03
C SER A 64 4.72 -4.94 -6.98
N ALA A 65 4.90 -4.24 -5.86
CA ALA A 65 4.41 -2.89 -5.64
C ALA A 65 5.43 -2.07 -4.84
N THR A 66 5.44 -0.77 -5.09
CA THR A 66 6.33 0.19 -4.41
C THR A 66 5.50 1.34 -3.86
N ALA A 67 5.75 1.71 -2.61
CA ALA A 67 5.19 2.90 -1.98
C ALA A 67 6.30 3.65 -1.24
N TYR A 68 6.13 4.96 -1.08
CA TYR A 68 7.04 5.82 -0.34
C TYR A 68 6.36 6.34 0.92
N ILE A 69 7.10 6.35 2.03
CA ILE A 69 6.65 6.95 3.28
C ILE A 69 7.19 8.39 3.31
N ARG A 70 6.29 9.35 3.52
CA ARG A 70 6.65 10.74 3.78
C ARG A 70 6.51 11.01 5.27
N VAL A 71 7.54 11.63 5.85
CA VAL A 71 7.52 12.10 7.24
C VAL A 71 7.55 13.62 7.20
N ASP A 72 6.55 14.24 7.81
CA ASP A 72 6.44 15.69 7.96
C ASP A 72 6.54 16.07 9.43
N PHE A 73 7.27 17.15 9.71
CA PHE A 73 7.35 17.78 11.03
C PHE A 73 6.59 19.11 10.96
N ALA A 74 5.81 19.41 11.99
CA ALA A 74 5.08 20.67 12.14
C ALA A 74 5.90 21.70 12.94
#